data_AF-A0A5T0DFG9-F1
#
_entry.id   AF-A0A5T0DFG9-F1
#
_cell.length_a   1.000
_cell.length_b   1.000
_cell.length_c   1.000
_cell.angle_alpha   90.00
_cell.angle_beta   90.00
_cell.angle_gamma   90.00
#
_symmetry.space_group_name_H-M   'P 1'
#
loop_
_entity.id
_entity.type
_entity.pdbx_description
1 polymer ?
#
loop_
_entity_poly.entity_id
_entity_poly.type
_entity_poly.pdbx_seq_one_letter_code
_entity_poly.pdbx_strand_id
1 'polypeptide(L)'
;MFKDFHDKYKCIFIHVPKVAGSSIERVIYQTDKWLVGHVKASDYTKFDKDKFDSYFSFGFVRNPYDRVVSAYHYLKNDSPDPCDIKWGRLHINNLTFEEFILSLQDEEFKEEILSKNHFSFQYKYLCDKNMNILVNFIGKFEKLDNDFKKILNIL
;
A
#
# COMPACT_ATOMS: atom_id res chain seq x y z
N MET A 1 9.00 -10.57 11.40
CA MET A 1 7.96 -10.03 10.50
C MET A 1 6.82 -9.45 11.31
N PHE A 2 6.22 -10.25 12.19
CA PHE A 2 5.39 -9.74 13.29
C PHE A 2 6.17 -8.79 14.20
N LYS A 3 5.45 -7.89 14.88
CA LYS A 3 5.98 -6.79 15.69
C LYS A 3 5.12 -6.66 16.94
N ASP A 4 5.66 -6.07 17.99
CA ASP A 4 4.98 -5.95 19.29
C ASP A 4 3.62 -5.25 19.19
N PHE A 5 3.46 -4.30 18.28
CA PHE A 5 2.17 -3.64 18.06
C PHE A 5 1.12 -4.55 17.42
N HIS A 6 1.51 -5.51 16.55
CA HIS A 6 0.56 -6.52 16.06
C HIS A 6 0.03 -7.36 17.22
N ASP A 7 0.92 -7.75 18.13
CA ASP A 7 0.57 -8.57 19.29
C ASP A 7 -0.26 -7.76 20.32
N LYS A 8 0.00 -6.45 20.45
CA LYS A 8 -0.74 -5.50 21.32
C LYS A 8 -2.18 -5.28 20.84
N TYR A 9 -2.37 -5.00 19.55
CA TYR A 9 -3.69 -4.65 19.00
C TYR A 9 -4.41 -5.84 18.35
N LYS A 10 -3.77 -7.01 18.32
CA LYS A 10 -4.29 -8.25 17.70
C LYS A 10 -4.74 -8.04 16.25
N CYS A 11 -4.05 -7.16 15.52
CA CYS A 11 -4.40 -6.82 14.17
C CYS A 11 -3.18 -6.56 13.28
N ILE A 12 -3.36 -6.79 11.97
CA ILE A 12 -2.32 -6.59 10.95
C ILE A 12 -2.88 -5.72 9.84
N PHE A 13 -2.37 -4.50 9.72
CA PHE A 13 -2.67 -3.64 8.59
C PHE A 13 -1.68 -3.89 7.45
N ILE A 14 -2.18 -4.30 6.29
CA ILE A 14 -1.41 -4.49 5.07
C ILE A 14 -1.38 -3.18 4.29
N HIS A 15 -0.24 -2.47 4.35
CA HIS A 15 -0.08 -1.14 3.76
C HIS A 15 0.13 -1.20 2.24
N VAL A 16 -0.98 -1.10 1.49
CA VAL A 16 -0.96 -0.82 0.04
C VAL A 16 -0.56 0.64 -0.20
N PRO A 17 0.41 0.96 -1.07
CA PRO A 17 0.80 2.34 -1.33
C PRO A 17 -0.33 3.22 -1.86
N LYS A 18 -0.37 4.47 -1.39
CA LYS A 18 -1.24 5.57 -1.87
C LYS A 18 -2.75 5.40 -1.58
N VAL A 19 -3.08 4.74 -0.47
CA VAL A 19 -4.47 4.51 0.00
C VAL A 19 -4.79 5.16 1.36
N ALA A 20 -4.06 6.22 1.74
CA ALA A 20 -4.05 6.81 3.10
C ALA A 20 -3.55 5.87 4.21
N GLY A 21 -2.68 4.92 3.86
CA GLY A 21 -2.13 3.95 4.81
C GLY A 21 -1.42 4.60 6.01
N SER A 22 -0.64 5.66 5.79
CA SER A 22 0.05 6.36 6.89
C SER A 22 -0.93 6.95 7.92
N SER A 23 -2.06 7.50 7.49
CA SER A 23 -3.08 8.03 8.41
C SER A 23 -3.77 6.93 9.20
N ILE A 24 -4.13 5.82 8.53
CA ILE A 24 -4.73 4.64 9.16
C ILE A 24 -3.79 4.07 10.23
N GLU A 25 -2.51 3.92 9.88
CA GLU A 25 -1.48 3.38 10.75
C GLU A 25 -1.30 4.20 12.02
N ARG A 26 -1.25 5.53 11.89
CA ARG A 26 -1.12 6.46 13.03
C ARG A 26 -2.24 6.28 14.04
N VAL A 27 -3.48 6.12 13.57
CA VAL A 27 -4.65 5.95 14.43
C VAL A 27 -4.68 4.55 15.06
N ILE A 28 -4.51 3.50 14.26
CA ILE A 28 -4.65 2.11 14.73
C ILE A 28 -3.53 1.75 15.71
N TYR A 29 -2.29 2.13 15.40
CA TYR A 29 -1.15 1.78 16.24
C TYR A 29 -0.78 2.85 17.26
N GLN A 30 -1.48 4.00 17.26
CA GLN A 30 -1.25 5.13 18.16
C GLN A 30 0.22 5.57 18.14
N THR A 31 0.70 5.87 16.93
CA THR A 31 2.11 6.17 16.65
C THR A 31 2.20 7.36 15.70
N ASP A 32 3.24 8.18 15.83
CA ASP A 32 3.60 9.18 14.82
C ASP A 32 4.70 8.68 13.86
N LYS A 33 5.34 7.57 14.22
CA LYS A 33 6.37 6.92 13.41
C LYS A 33 5.72 6.05 12.35
N TRP A 34 6.38 5.98 11.19
CA TRP A 34 6.08 4.96 10.19
C TRP A 34 6.67 3.63 10.67
N LEU A 35 5.81 2.67 10.98
CA LEU A 35 6.13 1.36 11.56
C LEU A 35 5.95 0.22 10.54
N VAL A 36 5.00 0.35 9.61
CA VAL A 36 4.59 -0.67 8.67
C VAL A 36 5.21 -0.39 7.30
N GLY A 37 6.22 -1.18 6.96
CA GLY A 37 6.73 -1.26 5.59
C GLY A 37 5.71 -1.88 4.62
N HIS A 38 6.09 -1.96 3.35
CA HIS A 38 5.28 -2.55 2.28
C HIS A 38 5.31 -4.10 2.27
N VAL A 39 5.07 -4.73 3.42
CA VAL A 39 5.02 -6.20 3.58
C VAL A 39 3.66 -6.71 3.08
N LYS A 40 3.67 -7.78 2.27
CA LYS A 40 2.44 -8.35 1.68
C LYS A 40 1.80 -9.34 2.65
N ALA A 41 0.48 -9.52 2.57
CA ALA A 41 -0.23 -10.55 3.34
C ALA A 41 0.39 -11.94 3.11
N SER A 42 0.77 -12.25 1.86
CA SER A 42 1.43 -13.51 1.51
C SER A 42 2.75 -13.74 2.23
N ASP A 43 3.44 -12.67 2.64
CA ASP A 43 4.72 -12.80 3.33
C ASP A 43 4.48 -13.20 4.79
N TYR A 44 3.45 -12.64 5.43
CA TYR A 44 3.02 -13.05 6.77
C TYR A 44 2.55 -14.50 6.80
N THR A 45 1.70 -14.90 5.85
CA THR A 45 1.16 -16.28 5.82
C THR A 45 2.26 -17.31 5.57
N LYS A 46 3.29 -16.98 4.78
CA LYS A 46 4.48 -17.84 4.61
C LYS A 46 5.36 -17.90 5.85
N PHE A 47 5.41 -16.82 6.63
CA PHE A 47 6.25 -16.74 7.82
C PHE A 47 5.63 -17.52 8.99
N ASP A 48 4.35 -17.29 9.28
CA ASP A 48 3.60 -17.98 10.33
C ASP A 48 2.11 -17.82 10.06
N LYS A 49 1.51 -18.85 9.43
CA LYS A 49 0.10 -18.83 9.02
C LYS A 49 -0.82 -18.82 10.23
N ASP A 50 -0.55 -19.64 11.23
CA ASP A 50 -1.43 -19.79 12.39
C ASP A 50 -1.45 -18.49 13.20
N LYS A 51 -0.30 -17.83 13.37
CA LYS A 51 -0.24 -16.51 13.99
C LYS A 51 -0.97 -15.45 13.16
N PHE A 52 -0.79 -15.43 11.85
CA PHE A 52 -1.50 -14.50 10.96
C PHE A 52 -3.02 -14.65 11.07
N ASP A 53 -3.52 -15.90 10.98
CA ASP A 53 -4.93 -16.22 11.06
C ASP A 53 -5.53 -15.92 12.44
N SER A 54 -4.71 -15.91 13.51
CA SER A 54 -5.15 -15.54 14.86
C SER A 54 -5.39 -14.03 15.05
N TYR A 55 -4.96 -13.18 14.11
CA TYR A 55 -5.11 -11.72 14.17
C TYR A 55 -6.11 -11.22 13.14
N PHE A 56 -6.78 -10.11 13.45
CA PHE A 56 -7.61 -9.42 12.46
C PHE A 56 -6.73 -8.68 11.44
N SER A 57 -6.69 -9.19 10.21
CA SER A 57 -5.91 -8.62 9.11
C SER A 57 -6.79 -7.81 8.16
N PHE A 58 -6.30 -6.66 7.72
CA PHE A 58 -7.05 -5.80 6.80
C PHE A 58 -6.14 -4.96 5.91
N GLY A 59 -6.68 -4.46 4.81
CA GLY A 59 -6.02 -3.52 3.91
C GLY A 59 -7.01 -2.57 3.27
N PHE A 60 -6.50 -1.54 2.59
CA PHE A 60 -7.31 -0.63 1.80
C PHE A 60 -6.87 -0.64 0.34
N VAL A 61 -7.83 -0.46 -0.55
CA VAL A 61 -7.60 -0.23 -1.98
C VAL A 61 -8.17 1.12 -2.40
N ARG A 62 -7.71 1.63 -3.53
CA ARG A 62 -8.16 2.87 -4.16
C ARG A 62 -8.47 2.63 -5.64
N ASN A 63 -9.32 3.47 -6.23
CA ASN A 63 -9.51 3.55 -7.66
C ASN A 63 -8.12 3.56 -8.35
N PRO A 64 -7.85 2.62 -9.29
CA PRO A 64 -6.54 2.52 -9.92
C PRO A 64 -6.07 3.81 -10.59
N TYR A 65 -6.98 4.59 -11.22
CA TYR A 65 -6.64 5.83 -11.90
C TYR A 65 -6.17 6.90 -10.90
N ASP A 66 -6.97 7.16 -9.87
CA ASP A 66 -6.62 8.13 -8.83
C ASP A 66 -5.34 7.75 -8.07
N ARG A 67 -5.11 6.44 -7.92
CA ARG A 67 -3.91 5.93 -7.27
C ARG A 67 -2.65 6.20 -8.12
N VAL A 68 -2.73 6.06 -9.44
CA VAL A 68 -1.64 6.39 -10.37
C VAL A 68 -1.32 7.87 -10.33
N VAL A 69 -2.33 8.75 -10.37
CA VAL A 69 -2.16 10.20 -10.20
C VAL A 69 -1.43 10.51 -8.89
N SER A 70 -1.88 9.91 -7.78
CA SER A 70 -1.28 10.11 -6.47
C SER A 70 0.16 9.60 -6.39
N ALA A 71 0.47 8.46 -7.02
CA ALA A 71 1.83 7.91 -7.08
C ALA A 71 2.78 8.80 -7.89
N TYR A 72 2.33 9.28 -9.05
CA TYR A 72 3.08 10.19 -9.90
C TYR A 72 3.46 11.48 -9.16
N HIS A 73 2.48 12.21 -8.61
CA HIS A 73 2.77 13.47 -7.92
C HIS A 73 3.65 13.27 -6.68
N TYR A 74 3.42 12.18 -5.94
CA TYR A 74 4.22 11.87 -4.77
C TYR A 74 5.69 11.61 -5.10
N LEU A 75 5.96 10.78 -6.10
CA LEU A 75 7.34 10.49 -6.51
C LEU A 75 8.01 11.67 -7.20
N LYS A 76 7.23 12.56 -7.81
CA LYS A 76 7.75 13.76 -8.46
C LYS A 76 8.13 14.84 -7.44
N ASN A 77 7.29 15.12 -6.44
CA ASN A 77 7.44 16.31 -5.60
C ASN A 77 7.30 16.08 -4.08
N ASP A 78 6.52 15.11 -3.63
CA ASP A 78 6.07 15.07 -2.22
C ASP A 78 6.79 14.04 -1.35
N SER A 79 7.54 13.10 -1.94
CA SER A 79 8.20 12.05 -1.15
C SER A 79 9.37 12.63 -0.34
N PRO A 80 9.42 12.41 0.98
CA PRO A 80 10.56 12.77 1.81
C PRO A 80 11.70 11.73 1.73
N ASP A 81 11.46 10.58 1.10
CA ASP A 81 12.44 9.49 1.02
C ASP A 81 13.50 9.76 -0.07
N PRO A 82 14.81 9.77 0.26
CA PRO A 82 15.85 10.06 -0.72
C PRO A 82 15.90 9.10 -1.91
N CYS A 83 15.52 7.83 -1.73
CA CYS A 83 15.49 6.84 -2.81
C CYS A 83 14.32 7.11 -3.76
N ASP A 84 13.15 7.48 -3.23
CA ASP A 84 12.00 7.94 -4.01
C ASP A 84 12.32 9.22 -4.78
N ILE A 85 12.96 10.21 -4.15
CA ILE A 85 13.36 11.47 -4.80
C ILE A 85 14.32 11.18 -5.97
N LYS A 86 15.34 10.35 -5.73
CA LYS A 86 16.30 9.95 -6.77
C LYS A 86 15.60 9.22 -7.93
N TRP A 87 14.72 8.29 -7.60
CA TRP A 87 13.94 7.55 -8.59
C TRP A 87 13.04 8.50 -9.39
N GLY A 88 12.28 9.37 -8.73
CA GLY A 88 11.41 10.34 -9.37
C GLY A 88 12.16 11.25 -10.36
N ARG A 89 13.33 11.75 -9.95
CA ARG A 89 14.24 12.53 -10.80
C ARG A 89 14.69 11.80 -12.06
N LEU A 90 14.98 10.50 -11.94
CA LEU A 90 15.48 9.69 -13.04
C LEU A 90 14.37 9.34 -14.05
N HIS A 91 13.18 8.96 -13.57
CA HIS A 91 12.16 8.33 -14.43
C HIS A 91 11.00 9.25 -14.83
N ILE A 92 10.59 10.23 -13.99
CA ILE A 92 9.33 10.96 -14.22
C ILE A 92 9.41 12.49 -14.05
N ASN A 93 10.50 13.03 -13.50
CA ASN A 93 10.56 14.45 -13.12
C ASN A 93 10.42 15.41 -14.31
N ASN A 94 10.92 15.02 -15.48
CA ASN A 94 10.89 15.84 -16.69
C ASN A 94 9.59 15.68 -17.51
N LEU A 95 8.70 14.77 -17.12
CA LEU A 95 7.44 14.50 -17.83
C LEU A 95 6.29 15.18 -17.11
N THR A 96 5.38 15.82 -17.83
CA THR A 96 4.03 16.13 -17.35
C THR A 96 3.25 14.83 -17.05
N PHE A 97 2.09 14.92 -16.39
CA PHE A 97 1.30 13.72 -16.13
C PHE A 97 0.81 13.07 -17.43
N GLU A 98 0.41 13.88 -18.41
CA GLU A 98 -0.02 13.38 -19.73
C GLU A 98 1.12 12.67 -20.46
N GLU A 99 2.30 13.31 -20.55
CA GLU A 99 3.48 12.69 -21.16
C GLU A 99 3.86 11.40 -20.45
N PHE A 100 3.82 11.38 -19.11
CA PHE A 100 4.06 10.17 -18.33
C PHE A 100 3.11 9.03 -18.72
N ILE A 101 1.80 9.29 -18.84
CA ILE A 101 0.83 8.28 -19.23
C ILE A 101 1.06 7.81 -20.67
N LEU A 102 1.33 8.73 -21.60
CA LEU A 102 1.61 8.38 -22.99
C LEU A 102 2.90 7.55 -23.12
N SER A 103 3.92 7.82 -22.32
CA SER A 103 5.17 7.03 -22.28
C SER A 103 4.95 5.60 -21.80
N LEU A 104 3.88 5.28 -21.05
CA LEU A 104 3.58 3.90 -20.63
C LEU A 104 3.15 2.98 -21.80
N GLN A 105 3.01 3.49 -23.02
CA GLN A 105 2.86 2.67 -24.22
C GLN A 105 4.15 1.95 -24.60
N ASP A 106 5.30 2.46 -24.15
CA ASP A 106 6.57 1.75 -24.24
C ASP A 106 6.65 0.67 -23.14
N GLU A 107 6.83 -0.58 -23.52
CA GLU A 107 6.77 -1.71 -22.58
C GLU A 107 7.98 -1.74 -21.63
N GLU A 108 9.17 -1.34 -22.07
CA GLU A 108 10.36 -1.28 -21.22
C GLU A 108 10.18 -0.23 -20.12
N PHE A 109 9.75 0.97 -20.49
CA PHE A 109 9.43 2.03 -19.54
C PHE A 109 8.31 1.61 -18.60
N LYS A 110 7.23 1.01 -19.12
CA LYS A 110 6.12 0.51 -18.30
C LYS A 110 6.57 -0.54 -17.27
N GLU A 111 7.44 -1.48 -17.66
CA GLU A 111 8.01 -2.46 -16.73
C GLU A 111 8.84 -1.78 -15.63
N GLU A 112 9.67 -0.81 -15.99
CA GLU A 112 10.45 -0.01 -15.05
C GLU A 112 9.56 0.74 -14.05
N ILE A 113 8.50 1.39 -14.52
CA ILE A 113 7.53 2.08 -13.67
C ILE A 113 6.80 1.09 -12.74
N LEU A 114 6.34 -0.05 -13.26
CA LEU A 114 5.63 -1.07 -12.48
C LEU A 114 6.52 -1.80 -11.45
N SER A 115 7.85 -1.73 -11.60
CA SER A 115 8.80 -2.24 -10.62
C SER A 115 8.82 -1.42 -9.33
N LYS A 116 8.43 -0.14 -9.40
CA LYS A 116 8.35 0.74 -8.24
C LYS A 116 7.13 0.39 -7.39
N ASN A 117 7.34 0.20 -6.09
CA ASN A 117 6.32 -0.13 -5.10
C ASN A 117 5.04 0.73 -5.23
N HIS A 118 5.18 2.05 -5.41
CA HIS A 118 4.04 2.98 -5.52
C HIS A 118 3.11 2.69 -6.71
N PHE A 119 3.63 2.15 -7.80
CA PHE A 119 2.86 1.75 -8.98
C PHE A 119 2.48 0.26 -8.98
N SER A 120 3.05 -0.54 -8.09
CA SER A 120 2.76 -1.98 -7.98
C SER A 120 1.27 -2.25 -7.77
N PHE A 121 0.75 -3.30 -8.42
CA PHE A 121 -0.67 -3.64 -8.34
C PHE A 121 -1.13 -3.96 -6.91
N GLN A 122 -2.29 -3.43 -6.55
CA GLN A 122 -2.84 -3.52 -5.19
C GLN A 122 -3.09 -4.97 -4.76
N TYR A 123 -3.56 -5.83 -5.67
CA TYR A 123 -3.82 -7.23 -5.36
C TYR A 123 -2.55 -7.99 -4.94
N LYS A 124 -1.35 -7.56 -5.38
CA LYS A 124 -0.07 -8.19 -4.97
C LYS A 124 0.20 -8.08 -3.46
N TYR A 125 -0.49 -7.16 -2.77
CA TYR A 125 -0.39 -7.00 -1.33
C TYR A 125 -1.40 -7.85 -0.56
N LEU A 126 -2.58 -8.07 -1.13
CA LEU A 126 -3.75 -8.59 -0.42
C LEU A 126 -4.13 -10.02 -0.82
N CYS A 127 -3.63 -10.50 -1.96
CA CYS A 127 -3.96 -11.80 -2.51
C CYS A 127 -2.77 -12.76 -2.53
N ASP A 128 -3.06 -14.05 -2.59
CA ASP A 128 -2.07 -15.07 -2.95
C ASP A 128 -1.85 -15.14 -4.47
N LYS A 129 -1.02 -16.10 -4.91
CA LYS A 129 -0.73 -16.37 -6.34
C LYS A 129 -1.95 -16.82 -7.15
N ASN A 130 -3.00 -17.29 -6.49
CA ASN A 130 -4.24 -17.79 -7.09
C ASN A 130 -5.37 -16.75 -7.01
N MET A 131 -5.05 -15.49 -6.66
CA MET A 131 -6.01 -14.38 -6.47
C MET A 131 -6.99 -14.56 -5.30
N ASN A 132 -6.73 -15.49 -4.38
CA ASN A 132 -7.52 -15.58 -3.15
C ASN A 132 -7.16 -14.41 -2.25
N ILE A 133 -8.17 -13.72 -1.72
CA ILE A 133 -7.99 -12.68 -0.71
C ILE A 133 -7.49 -13.33 0.57
N LEU A 134 -6.37 -12.83 1.10
CA LEU A 134 -5.73 -13.36 2.30
C LEU A 134 -6.15 -12.63 3.58
N VAL A 135 -6.66 -11.40 3.47
CA VAL A 135 -7.02 -10.56 4.61
C VAL A 135 -8.48 -10.71 5.00
N ASN A 136 -8.82 -10.44 6.27
CA ASN A 136 -10.20 -10.52 6.75
C ASN A 136 -11.09 -9.37 6.23
N PHE A 137 -10.51 -8.20 5.93
CA PHE A 137 -11.26 -7.05 5.43
C PHE A 137 -10.48 -6.23 4.39
N ILE A 138 -11.19 -5.79 3.34
CA ILE A 138 -10.66 -4.83 2.34
C ILE A 138 -11.57 -3.60 2.34
N GLY A 139 -11.04 -2.48 2.83
CA GLY A 139 -11.69 -1.18 2.74
C GLY A 139 -11.41 -0.48 1.42
N LYS A 140 -12.25 0.50 1.07
CA LYS A 140 -12.05 1.37 -0.10
C LYS A 140 -11.71 2.78 0.34
N PHE A 141 -10.69 3.38 -0.26
CA PHE A 141 -10.29 4.77 -0.01
C PHE A 141 -11.45 5.74 -0.30
N GLU A 142 -12.26 5.47 -1.32
CA GLU A 142 -13.43 6.27 -1.69
C GLU A 142 -14.55 6.21 -0.63
N LYS A 143 -14.45 5.28 0.31
CA LYS A 143 -15.37 5.10 1.44
C LYS A 143 -14.62 5.08 2.77
N LEU A 144 -13.47 5.76 2.85
CA LEU A 144 -12.52 5.66 3.96
C LEU A 144 -13.21 5.80 5.31
N ASP A 145 -14.00 6.85 5.53
CA ASP A 145 -14.66 7.09 6.82
C ASP A 145 -15.59 5.93 7.24
N ASN A 146 -16.37 5.41 6.29
CA ASN A 146 -17.34 4.35 6.56
C ASN A 146 -16.65 2.99 6.77
N ASP A 147 -15.65 2.66 5.96
CA ASP A 147 -14.94 1.40 6.07
C ASP A 147 -13.97 1.40 7.26
N PHE A 148 -13.38 2.56 7.60
CA PHE A 148 -12.56 2.71 8.78
C PHE A 148 -13.38 2.58 10.07
N LYS A 149 -14.59 3.14 10.14
CA LYS A 149 -15.52 2.93 11.26
C LYS A 149 -15.84 1.45 11.48
N LYS A 150 -15.97 0.64 10.42
CA LYS A 150 -16.20 -0.81 10.56
C LYS A 150 -15.01 -1.50 11.22
N ILE A 151 -13.78 -1.11 10.85
CA ILE A 151 -12.56 -1.64 11.46
C ILE A 151 -12.51 -1.28 12.94
N LEU A 152 -12.79 -0.03 13.30
CA LEU A 152 -12.81 0.42 14.70
C LEU A 152 -13.88 -0.28 15.56
N ASN A 153 -14.93 -0.85 14.95
CA ASN A 153 -15.92 -1.64 15.68
C ASN A 153 -15.50 -3.11 15.88
N ILE A 154 -14.47 -3.56 15.16
CA ILE A 154 -13.91 -4.92 15.25
C ILE A 154 -12.75 -4.96 16.25
N LEU A 155 -11.95 -3.89 16.30
CA LEU A 155 -10.80 -3.72 17.19
C LEU A 155 -11.21 -3.21 18.58
#